data_AF-A0A8W8JHF5-F1
#
_entry.id   AF-A0A8W8JHF5-F1
#
_cell.length_a   1.000
_cell.length_b   1.000
_cell.length_c   1.000
_cell.angle_alpha   90.00
_cell.angle_beta   90.00
_cell.angle_gamma   90.00
#
_symmetry.space_group_name_H-M   'P 1'
#
loop_
_entity.id
_entity.type
_entity.pdbx_description
1 polymer ?
#
loop_
_entity_poly.entity_id
_entity_poly.type
_entity_poly.pdbx_seq_one_letter_code
_entity_poly.pdbx_strand_id
1 'polypeptide(L)'
;LNGYYIPADTMVLMNIWAIHHDKNAWKDPDTFNPERFLYKDSGERYSYLPFGIGHRVCLGSNIAKMSVFSFCATLIKNYKITVPDGSPLPDMKPNAGLTNRPKPFEIKLVKRC
;
A
#
# COMPACT_ATOMS: atom_id res chain seq x y z
N LEU A 1 0.62 -14.86 -23.72
CA LEU A 1 -0.15 -14.44 -22.54
C LEU A 1 -1.61 -14.23 -22.94
N ASN A 2 -2.57 -14.99 -22.39
CA ASN A 2 -4.00 -14.90 -22.74
C ASN A 2 -4.30 -14.86 -24.25
N GLY A 3 -3.67 -15.74 -25.04
CA GLY A 3 -3.82 -15.79 -26.50
C GLY A 3 -2.89 -14.87 -27.30
N TYR A 4 -2.15 -13.96 -26.67
CA TYR A 4 -1.21 -13.06 -27.33
C TYR A 4 0.23 -13.60 -27.35
N TYR A 5 0.93 -13.44 -28.47
CA TYR A 5 2.38 -13.62 -28.57
C TYR A 5 3.09 -12.35 -28.08
N ILE A 6 4.09 -12.51 -27.21
CA ILE A 6 4.93 -11.42 -26.71
C ILE A 6 6.34 -11.65 -27.27
N PRO A 7 6.84 -10.79 -28.18
CA PRO A 7 8.19 -10.93 -28.72
C PRO A 7 9.28 -10.87 -27.64
N ALA A 8 10.44 -11.44 -27.95
CA ALA A 8 11.64 -11.28 -27.12
C ALA A 8 11.97 -9.79 -26.91
N ASP A 9 12.58 -9.48 -25.78
CA ASP A 9 12.99 -8.11 -25.38
C ASP A 9 11.87 -7.09 -25.22
N THR A 10 10.60 -7.54 -25.22
CA THR A 10 9.46 -6.68 -24.90
C THR A 10 9.49 -6.24 -23.43
N MET A 11 9.40 -4.93 -23.20
CA MET A 11 9.22 -4.38 -21.86
C MET A 11 7.82 -4.72 -21.34
N VAL A 12 7.75 -5.43 -20.21
CA VAL A 12 6.48 -5.79 -19.56
C VAL A 12 6.36 -5.02 -18.24
N LEU A 13 5.29 -4.24 -18.12
CA LEU A 13 4.95 -3.53 -16.89
C LEU A 13 3.82 -4.26 -16.16
N MET A 14 4.08 -4.64 -14.91
CA MET A 14 3.05 -5.21 -14.05
C MET A 14 2.20 -4.08 -13.46
N ASN A 15 0.91 -4.06 -13.79
CA ASN A 15 -0.02 -3.10 -13.23
C ASN A 15 -0.45 -3.51 -11.82
N ILE A 16 0.43 -3.27 -10.83
CA ILE A 16 0.19 -3.60 -9.42
C ILE A 16 -1.06 -2.88 -8.89
N TRP A 17 -1.29 -1.63 -9.32
CA TRP A 17 -2.47 -0.86 -8.90
C TRP A 17 -3.76 -1.58 -9.30
N ALA A 18 -3.87 -2.04 -10.54
CA ALA A 18 -5.04 -2.78 -11.01
C ALA A 18 -5.24 -4.11 -10.25
N ILE A 19 -4.15 -4.83 -9.93
CA ILE A 19 -4.22 -6.06 -9.12
C ILE A 19 -4.78 -5.77 -7.72
N HIS A 20 -4.30 -4.70 -7.06
CA HIS A 20 -4.76 -4.32 -5.72
C HIS A 20 -6.17 -3.72 -5.70
N HIS A 21 -6.69 -3.28 -6.86
CA HIS A 21 -8.02 -2.69 -7.00
C HIS A 21 -9.00 -3.56 -7.81
N ASP A 22 -8.67 -4.83 -8.05
CA ASP A 22 -9.56 -5.76 -8.74
C ASP A 22 -10.80 -6.03 -7.88
N LYS A 23 -11.97 -5.63 -8.38
CA LYS A 23 -13.28 -5.78 -7.71
C LYS A 23 -13.70 -7.25 -7.56
N ASN A 24 -13.13 -8.15 -8.35
CA ASN A 24 -13.37 -9.59 -8.22
C ASN A 24 -12.60 -10.19 -7.03
N ALA A 25 -11.47 -9.58 -6.68
CA ALA A 25 -10.63 -10.01 -5.55
C ALA A 25 -10.93 -9.24 -4.26
N TRP A 26 -11.34 -7.98 -4.36
CA TRP A 26 -11.52 -7.08 -3.24
C TRP A 26 -12.90 -6.42 -3.27
N LYS A 27 -13.65 -6.57 -2.18
CA LYS A 27 -14.84 -5.75 -1.94
C LYS A 27 -14.40 -4.30 -1.66
N ASP A 28 -15.07 -3.34 -2.29
CA ASP A 28 -14.83 -1.90 -2.13
C ASP A 28 -13.32 -1.54 -2.17
N PRO A 29 -12.62 -1.80 -3.29
CA PRO A 29 -11.15 -1.69 -3.36
C PRO A 29 -10.62 -0.28 -3.10
N ASP A 30 -11.41 0.74 -3.42
CA ASP A 30 -11.04 2.15 -3.24
C ASP A 30 -11.21 2.64 -1.78
N THR A 31 -11.78 1.80 -0.90
CA THR A 31 -12.03 2.12 0.50
C THR A 31 -10.92 1.58 1.42
N PHE A 32 -10.31 2.46 2.22
CA PHE A 32 -9.41 2.03 3.29
C PHE A 32 -10.19 1.26 4.37
N ASN A 33 -10.08 -0.06 4.35
CA ASN A 33 -10.73 -0.98 5.28
C ASN A 33 -9.71 -2.03 5.73
N PRO A 34 -9.06 -1.84 6.89
CA PRO A 34 -8.08 -2.78 7.45
C PRO A 34 -8.66 -4.16 7.78
N GLU A 35 -9.93 -4.22 8.18
CA GLU A 35 -10.62 -5.45 8.62
C GLU A 35 -10.66 -6.49 7.50
N ARG A 36 -10.58 -6.05 6.24
CA ARG A 36 -10.50 -6.94 5.09
C ARG A 36 -9.34 -7.92 5.16
N PHE A 37 -8.28 -7.68 5.94
CA PHE A 37 -7.11 -8.55 6.09
C PHE A 37 -7.14 -9.46 7.34
N LEU A 38 -8.21 -9.42 8.14
CA LEU A 38 -8.30 -10.18 9.39
C LEU A 38 -8.79 -11.63 9.20
N TYR A 39 -9.45 -11.93 8.08
CA TYR A 39 -10.06 -13.24 7.80
C TYR A 39 -9.31 -13.96 6.67
N LYS A 40 -9.27 -15.30 6.70
CA LYS A 40 -8.53 -16.13 5.71
C LYS A 40 -8.98 -15.95 4.26
N ASP A 41 -10.17 -15.39 4.02
CA ASP A 41 -10.71 -15.10 2.67
C ASP A 41 -10.25 -13.74 2.12
N SER A 42 -9.29 -13.08 2.79
CA SER A 42 -8.76 -11.78 2.38
C SER A 42 -7.78 -11.87 1.21
N GLY A 43 -8.31 -11.94 0.00
CA GLY A 43 -7.54 -11.91 -1.24
C GLY A 43 -6.82 -13.23 -1.53
N GLU A 44 -7.00 -13.74 -2.73
CA GLU A 44 -6.27 -14.92 -3.19
C GLU A 44 -4.75 -14.66 -3.22
N ARG A 45 -3.95 -15.72 -3.37
CA ARG A 45 -2.47 -15.71 -3.35
C ARG A 45 -1.82 -14.63 -4.24
N TYR A 46 -2.55 -14.08 -5.21
CA TYR A 46 -2.07 -13.11 -6.19
C TYR A 46 -2.78 -11.75 -6.14
N SER A 47 -3.69 -11.51 -5.20
CA SER A 47 -4.46 -10.27 -5.11
C SER A 47 -3.76 -9.17 -4.31
N TYR A 48 -2.69 -9.50 -3.56
CA TYR A 48 -1.88 -8.55 -2.79
C TYR A 48 -0.38 -8.73 -3.03
N LEU A 49 0.15 -7.97 -3.99
CA LEU A 49 1.55 -8.04 -4.44
C LEU A 49 2.34 -6.71 -4.31
N PRO A 50 2.41 -6.07 -3.12
CA PRO A 50 3.09 -4.78 -2.95
C PRO A 50 4.60 -4.82 -3.24
N PHE A 51 5.19 -6.00 -3.27
CA PHE A 51 6.61 -6.23 -3.53
C PHE A 51 6.87 -6.97 -4.86
N GLY A 52 5.84 -7.14 -5.68
CA GLY A 52 5.88 -7.98 -6.87
C GLY A 52 5.89 -9.47 -6.56
N ILE A 53 6.27 -10.27 -7.56
CA ILE A 53 6.30 -11.74 -7.48
C ILE A 53 7.35 -12.33 -8.44
N GLY A 54 7.71 -13.60 -8.24
CA GLY A 54 8.63 -14.35 -9.09
C GLY A 54 10.10 -14.02 -8.82
N HIS A 55 10.97 -14.32 -9.79
CA HIS A 55 12.42 -14.18 -9.62
C HIS A 55 12.91 -12.74 -9.40
N ARG A 56 12.08 -11.73 -9.68
CA ARG A 56 12.38 -10.31 -9.49
C ARG A 56 11.55 -9.66 -8.38
N VAL A 57 10.96 -10.47 -7.49
CA VAL A 57 10.32 -9.96 -6.26
C VAL A 57 11.29 -9.09 -5.47
N CYS A 58 10.79 -8.03 -4.82
CA CYS A 58 11.63 -7.11 -4.07
C CYS A 58 12.43 -7.85 -2.98
N LEU A 59 13.75 -7.86 -3.15
CA LEU A 59 14.70 -8.46 -2.21
C LEU A 59 14.59 -7.84 -0.81
N GLY A 60 14.24 -6.56 -0.73
CA GLY A 60 14.07 -5.83 0.52
C GLY A 60 12.72 -6.05 1.21
N SER A 61 11.83 -6.90 0.69
CA SER A 61 10.45 -7.05 1.21
C SER A 61 10.39 -7.40 2.70
N ASN A 62 11.28 -8.26 3.19
CA ASN A 62 11.32 -8.64 4.61
C ASN A 62 11.77 -7.47 5.49
N ILE A 63 12.80 -6.74 5.08
CA ILE A 63 13.28 -5.55 5.79
C ILE A 63 12.18 -4.49 5.81
N ALA A 64 11.55 -4.21 4.67
CA ALA A 64 10.47 -3.24 4.56
C ALA A 64 9.29 -3.57 5.48
N LYS A 65 8.84 -4.84 5.50
CA LYS A 65 7.76 -5.28 6.41
C LYS A 65 8.13 -5.07 7.87
N MET A 66 9.35 -5.46 8.26
CA MET A 66 9.82 -5.32 9.63
C MET A 66 9.95 -3.85 10.03
N SER A 67 10.55 -3.01 9.18
CA SER A 67 10.68 -1.58 9.41
C SER A 67 9.31 -0.91 9.54
N VAL A 68 8.40 -1.12 8.58
CA VAL A 68 7.05 -0.51 8.62
C VAL A 68 6.31 -0.93 9.89
N PHE A 69 6.34 -2.22 10.24
CA PHE A 69 5.71 -2.70 11.47
C PHE A 69 6.29 -2.02 12.71
N SER A 70 7.63 -2.01 12.86
CA SER A 70 8.30 -1.40 14.00
C SER A 70 8.05 0.10 14.11
N PHE A 71 8.11 0.84 13.00
CA PHE A 71 7.84 2.28 12.98
C PHE A 71 6.38 2.58 13.33
N CYS A 72 5.42 1.92 12.68
CA CYS A 72 3.99 2.13 12.95
C CYS A 72 3.63 1.78 14.40
N ALA A 73 4.06 0.62 14.88
CA ALA A 73 3.81 0.19 16.26
C ALA A 73 4.39 1.18 17.27
N THR A 74 5.61 1.67 17.02
CA THR A 74 6.29 2.63 17.92
C THR A 74 5.58 3.98 17.93
N LEU A 75 5.17 4.49 16.76
CA LEU A 75 4.44 5.76 16.67
C LEU A 75 3.08 5.66 17.37
N ILE A 76 2.28 4.64 17.07
CA ILE A 76 0.93 4.46 17.63
C ILE A 76 0.99 4.17 19.13
N LYS A 77 2.00 3.44 19.61
CA LYS A 77 2.20 3.16 21.04
C LYS A 77 2.49 4.45 21.82
N ASN A 78 3.38 5.30 21.31
CA ASN A 78 3.90 6.44 22.08
C ASN A 78 3.19 7.76 21.81
N TYR A 79 2.48 7.90 20.67
CA TYR A 79 1.89 9.16 20.24
C TYR A 79 0.44 8.99 19.77
N LYS A 80 -0.38 9.99 20.06
CA LYS A 80 -1.62 10.27 19.34
C LYS A 80 -1.28 11.19 18.17
N ILE A 81 -1.61 10.76 16.96
CA ILE A 81 -1.36 11.51 15.72
C ILE A 81 -2.65 12.25 15.36
N THR A 82 -2.58 13.57 15.21
CA THR A 82 -3.71 14.40 14.75
C THR A 82 -3.23 15.39 13.70
N VAL A 83 -4.17 16.04 13.01
CA VAL A 83 -3.85 17.28 12.28
C VAL A 83 -3.58 18.42 13.27
N PRO A 84 -2.83 19.47 12.88
CA PRO A 84 -2.71 20.68 13.69
C PRO A 84 -4.08 21.33 13.96
N ASP A 85 -4.19 22.04 15.07
CA ASP A 85 -5.47 22.61 15.50
C ASP A 85 -5.98 23.62 14.46
N GLY A 86 -7.24 23.48 14.03
CA GLY A 86 -7.84 24.32 12.99
C GLY A 86 -7.42 24.01 11.55
N SER A 87 -6.56 23.00 11.32
CA SER A 87 -6.17 22.59 9.96
C SER A 87 -7.18 21.61 9.34
N PRO A 88 -7.41 21.67 8.02
CA PRO A 88 -8.21 20.67 7.32
C PRO A 88 -7.50 19.31 7.29
N LEU A 89 -8.24 18.24 6.99
CA LEU A 89 -7.64 16.95 6.69
C LEU A 89 -6.74 17.04 5.43
N PRO A 90 -5.64 16.27 5.37
CA PRO A 90 -4.80 16.21 4.17
C PRO A 90 -5.59 15.77 2.93
N ASP A 91 -5.20 16.30 1.76
CA ASP A 91 -5.70 15.80 0.47
C ASP A 91 -5.22 14.37 0.24
N MET A 92 -6.17 13.45 0.05
CA MET A 92 -5.89 12.02 -0.16
C MET A 92 -5.49 11.69 -1.60
N LYS A 93 -5.51 12.66 -2.53
CA LYS A 93 -5.03 12.46 -3.89
C LYS A 93 -3.51 12.27 -3.89
N PRO A 94 -2.99 11.21 -4.52
CA PRO A 94 -1.55 10.99 -4.59
C PRO A 94 -0.88 12.04 -5.49
N ASN A 95 0.36 12.37 -5.18
CA ASN A 95 1.30 12.89 -6.15
C ASN A 95 1.80 11.70 -6.99
N ALA A 96 1.18 11.50 -8.15
CA ALA A 96 1.40 10.31 -8.99
C ALA A 96 2.77 10.35 -9.68
N GLY A 97 3.43 9.19 -9.72
CA GLY A 97 4.73 9.01 -10.37
C GLY A 97 5.12 7.52 -10.36
N LEU A 98 6.41 7.22 -10.58
CA LEU A 98 6.90 5.84 -10.47
C LEU A 98 6.63 5.25 -9.08
N THR A 99 6.66 6.09 -8.04
CA THR A 99 6.16 5.79 -6.70
C THR A 99 5.08 6.79 -6.33
N ASN A 100 3.93 6.33 -5.83
CA ASN A 100 2.90 7.21 -5.30
C ASN A 100 3.29 7.74 -3.92
N ARG A 101 3.15 9.04 -3.72
CA ARG A 101 3.42 9.71 -2.44
C ARG A 101 2.27 10.65 -2.10
N PRO A 102 1.95 10.87 -0.81
CA PRO A 102 1.03 11.94 -0.44
C PRO A 102 1.64 13.30 -0.83
N LYS A 103 0.78 14.30 -1.07
CA LYS A 103 1.21 15.70 -1.12
C LYS A 103 1.76 16.12 0.26
N PRO A 104 2.64 17.13 0.36
CA PRO A 104 3.10 17.61 1.67
C PRO A 104 1.93 17.95 2.60
N PHE A 105 1.98 17.45 3.83
CA PHE A 105 1.01 17.72 4.89
C PHE A 105 1.70 17.75 6.25
N GLU A 106 1.08 18.42 7.21
CA GLU A 106 1.57 18.51 8.58
C GLU A 106 0.76 17.63 9.52
N ILE A 107 1.42 17.13 10.56
CA ILE A 107 0.81 16.36 11.64
C ILE A 107 1.31 16.87 12.98
N LYS A 108 0.46 16.73 13.99
CA LYS A 108 0.77 16.98 15.40
C LYS A 108 0.91 15.63 16.10
N LEU A 109 2.05 15.43 16.76
CA LEU A 109 2.32 14.24 17.58
C LEU A 109 2.17 14.61 19.05
N VAL A 110 1.16 14.05 19.71
CA VAL A 110 0.93 14.25 21.15
C VAL A 110 1.37 13.00 21.90
N LYS A 111 2.36 13.11 22.80
CA LYS A 111 2.85 11.97 23.58
C LYS A 111 1.71 11.37 24.41
N ARG A 112 1.55 10.06 24.37
CA ARG A 112 0.59 9.33 25.23
C ARG A 112 1.22 9.18 26.61
N CYS A 113 0.47 9.53 27.65
CA CYS A 113 0.86 9.30 29.04
C CYS A 113 0.80 7.81 29.38
#